data_AF-A0A8T5NHD5-F1
#
_entry.id   AF-A0A8T5NHD5-F1
#
_cell.length_a   1.000
_cell.length_b   1.000
_cell.length_c   1.000
_cell.angle_alpha   90.00
_cell.angle_beta   90.00
_cell.angle_gamma   90.00
#
_symmetry.space_group_name_H-M   'P 1'
#
loop_
_entity.id
_entity.type
_entity.pdbx_description
1 polymer ?
#
loop_
_entity_poly.entity_id
_entity_poly.type
_entity_poly.pdbx_seq_one_letter_code
_entity_poly.pdbx_strand_id
1 'polypeptide(L)'
;MFSDHFLDANILVGSRISWDRQYNSTTQYMAMEGIRRHTSKRVYNESRGVFERSRGLILKYLRRFYEEFNRSPDPMRLDQIIRTFTRRFSGTLGEKESKILNSFVERNFMEIRNTALGGEREFGDFRRAIIDAFMGAINSIDRDCYSDPKAVICRYDDCPPDYRNCYADEITRLIKVVNYENDVFVVMDSYFIKNKYIKDNVCFVTTDHEHILKNKAEIESILTGIFIMKPK
;
A
#
# COMPACT_ATOMS: atom_id res chain seq x y z
N MET A 1 -22.79 6.98 -10.03
CA MET A 1 -21.54 6.82 -9.26
C MET A 1 -21.94 6.19 -7.94
N PHE A 2 -21.28 5.10 -7.52
CA PHE A 2 -21.64 4.42 -6.28
C PHE A 2 -21.30 5.31 -5.08
N SER A 3 -22.13 5.30 -4.03
CA SER A 3 -21.86 6.07 -2.80
C SER A 3 -20.92 5.35 -1.85
N ASP A 4 -20.78 4.03 -1.98
CA ASP A 4 -20.10 3.17 -1.00
C ASP A 4 -18.95 2.43 -1.63
N HIS A 5 -17.75 2.74 -1.16
CA HIS A 5 -16.51 2.24 -1.74
C HIS A 5 -15.74 1.44 -0.69
N PHE A 6 -15.45 0.17 -0.99
CA PHE A 6 -14.53 -0.64 -0.21
C PHE A 6 -13.10 -0.43 -0.71
N LEU A 7 -12.19 -0.07 0.19
CA LEU A 7 -10.80 0.24 -0.12
C LEU A 7 -9.90 -0.95 0.16
N ASP A 8 -9.10 -1.31 -0.82
CA ASP A 8 -8.00 -2.26 -0.71
C ASP A 8 -6.74 -1.63 -0.07
N ALA A 9 -5.80 -2.47 0.40
CA ALA A 9 -4.60 -2.04 1.10
C ALA A 9 -3.71 -1.15 0.23
N ASN A 10 -3.61 -1.44 -1.07
CA ASN A 10 -2.84 -0.62 -2.01
C ASN A 10 -3.39 0.82 -2.14
N ILE A 11 -4.68 1.05 -1.93
CA ILE A 11 -5.28 2.40 -1.92
C ILE A 11 -4.91 3.14 -0.64
N LEU A 12 -5.02 2.47 0.51
CA LEU A 12 -4.65 3.04 1.80
C LEU A 12 -3.16 3.35 1.87
N VAL A 13 -2.32 2.44 1.39
CA VAL A 13 -0.86 2.63 1.36
C VAL A 13 -0.47 3.72 0.38
N GLY A 14 -0.96 3.62 -0.86
CA GLY A 14 -0.61 4.54 -1.95
C GLY A 14 -0.92 5.99 -1.60
N SER A 15 -2.02 6.25 -0.88
CA SER A 15 -2.46 7.61 -0.56
C SER A 15 -1.77 8.26 0.65
N ARG A 16 -0.72 7.65 1.21
CA ARG A 16 -0.09 8.13 2.47
C ARG A 16 1.40 8.41 2.38
N ILE A 17 2.10 7.91 1.37
CA ILE A 17 3.50 8.31 1.14
C ILE A 17 3.74 8.71 -0.30
N SER A 18 4.30 9.90 -0.48
CA SER A 18 4.54 10.56 -1.76
C SER A 18 5.48 9.81 -2.71
N TRP A 19 6.31 8.91 -2.18
CA TRP A 19 7.19 8.08 -3.01
C TRP A 19 6.51 6.84 -3.59
N ASP A 20 5.25 6.58 -3.23
CA ASP A 20 4.52 5.46 -3.77
C ASP A 20 4.15 5.80 -5.22
N ARG A 21 4.31 4.82 -6.13
CA ARG A 21 4.01 5.04 -7.55
C ARG A 21 2.55 5.38 -7.79
N GLN A 22 1.67 5.01 -6.87
CA GLN A 22 0.23 5.21 -6.94
C GLN A 22 -0.21 6.46 -6.17
N TYR A 23 0.71 7.23 -5.59
CA TYR A 23 0.39 8.34 -4.71
C TYR A 23 -0.54 9.36 -5.36
N ASN A 24 -0.26 9.76 -6.61
CA ASN A 24 -1.06 10.79 -7.27
C ASN A 24 -2.52 10.35 -7.48
N SER A 25 -2.75 9.17 -8.06
CA SER A 25 -4.10 8.68 -8.36
C SER A 25 -4.88 8.34 -7.09
N THR A 26 -4.23 7.72 -6.11
CA THR A 26 -4.87 7.36 -4.84
C THR A 26 -5.18 8.58 -3.98
N THR A 27 -4.29 9.58 -3.93
CA THR A 27 -4.54 10.84 -3.21
C THR A 27 -5.67 11.64 -3.86
N GLN A 28 -5.68 11.74 -5.20
CA GLN A 28 -6.76 12.40 -5.94
C GLN A 28 -8.12 11.71 -5.67
N TYR A 29 -8.13 10.37 -5.67
CA TYR A 29 -9.31 9.60 -5.30
C TYR A 29 -9.75 9.82 -3.85
N MET A 30 -8.81 9.85 -2.90
CA MET A 30 -9.10 10.09 -1.49
C MET A 30 -9.63 11.50 -1.21
N ALA A 31 -9.35 12.46 -2.10
CA ALA A 31 -9.89 13.82 -2.02
C ALA A 31 -11.31 13.96 -2.57
N MET A 32 -11.88 12.94 -3.23
CA MET A 32 -13.24 13.01 -3.76
C MET A 32 -14.28 13.10 -2.63
N GLU A 33 -15.22 14.03 -2.74
CA GLU A 33 -16.33 14.19 -1.80
C GLU A 33 -17.52 13.29 -2.15
N GLY A 34 -18.44 13.11 -1.19
CA GLY A 34 -19.68 12.35 -1.40
C GLY A 34 -19.52 10.82 -1.44
N ILE A 35 -18.32 10.30 -1.16
CA ILE A 35 -18.03 8.86 -1.11
C ILE A 35 -17.87 8.40 0.33
N ARG A 36 -18.71 7.44 0.75
CA ARG A 36 -18.53 6.67 1.98
C ARG A 36 -17.48 5.59 1.75
N ARG A 37 -16.43 5.60 2.57
CA ARG A 37 -15.28 4.70 2.42
C ARG A 37 -15.32 3.64 3.51
N HIS A 38 -15.11 2.41 3.09
CA HIS A 38 -15.20 1.21 3.92
C HIS A 38 -13.92 0.40 3.76
N THR A 39 -13.52 -0.32 4.80
CA THR A 39 -12.42 -1.29 4.71
C THR A 39 -12.57 -2.35 5.78
N SER A 40 -11.79 -3.43 5.72
CA SER A 40 -11.78 -4.47 6.75
C SER A 40 -10.56 -4.36 7.66
N LYS A 41 -10.65 -4.98 8.83
CA LYS A 41 -9.48 -5.14 9.73
C LYS A 41 -8.32 -5.87 9.06
N ARG A 42 -8.60 -6.81 8.13
CA ARG A 42 -7.58 -7.51 7.35
C ARG A 42 -6.79 -6.52 6.49
N VAL A 43 -7.49 -5.69 5.71
CA VAL A 43 -6.89 -4.65 4.86
C VAL A 43 -6.12 -3.61 5.67
N TYR A 44 -6.69 -3.17 6.81
CA TYR A 44 -6.01 -2.25 7.72
C TYR A 44 -4.69 -2.83 8.25
N ASN A 45 -4.71 -4.09 8.72
CA ASN A 45 -3.52 -4.76 9.24
C ASN A 45 -2.47 -4.96 8.15
N GLU A 46 -2.90 -5.32 6.93
CA GLU A 46 -2.00 -5.43 5.78
C GLU A 46 -1.32 -4.10 5.48
N SER A 47 -2.09 -3.02 5.42
CA SER A 47 -1.59 -1.66 5.15
C SER A 47 -0.54 -1.25 6.18
N ARG A 48 -0.82 -1.45 7.47
CA ARG A 48 0.15 -1.20 8.55
C ARG A 48 1.41 -2.05 8.39
N GLY A 49 1.24 -3.33 8.11
CA GLY A 49 2.36 -4.25 7.90
C GLY A 49 3.25 -3.82 6.72
N VAL A 50 2.68 -3.26 5.65
CA VAL A 50 3.44 -2.70 4.53
C VAL A 50 4.30 -1.52 4.99
N PHE A 51 3.74 -0.56 5.73
CA PHE A 51 4.54 0.57 6.24
C PHE A 51 5.67 0.14 7.16
N GLU A 52 5.40 -0.79 8.08
CA GLU A 52 6.40 -1.26 9.04
C GLU A 52 7.54 -2.00 8.33
N ARG A 53 7.23 -2.86 7.35
CA ARG A 53 8.23 -3.55 6.53
C ARG A 53 9.03 -2.59 5.66
N SER A 54 8.36 -1.68 4.96
CA SER A 54 9.01 -0.67 4.12
C SER A 54 9.92 0.24 4.94
N ARG A 55 9.49 0.64 6.14
CA ARG A 55 10.32 1.42 7.08
C ARG A 55 11.58 0.66 7.46
N GLY A 56 11.45 -0.60 7.87
CA GLY A 56 12.60 -1.44 8.21
C GLY A 56 13.58 -1.58 7.04
N LEU A 57 13.06 -1.82 5.84
CA LEU A 57 13.85 -1.95 4.62
C LEU A 57 14.62 -0.67 4.29
N ILE A 58 13.94 0.47 4.26
CA ILE A 58 14.54 1.75 3.88
C ILE A 58 15.58 2.20 4.91
N LEU A 59 15.29 2.04 6.20
CA LEU A 59 16.26 2.38 7.25
C LEU A 59 17.50 1.47 7.21
N LYS A 60 17.33 0.20 6.83
CA LYS A 60 18.46 -0.73 6.60
C LYS A 60 19.29 -0.31 5.39
N TYR A 61 18.65 0.10 4.29
CA TYR A 61 19.32 0.64 3.11
C TYR A 61 20.13 1.89 3.46
N LEU A 62 19.50 2.88 4.10
CA LEU A 62 20.16 4.13 4.47
C LEU A 62 21.35 3.91 5.41
N ARG A 63 21.23 3.00 6.38
CA ARG A 63 22.36 2.64 7.26
C ARG A 63 23.54 2.08 6.47
N ARG A 64 23.31 1.08 5.61
CA ARG A 64 24.38 0.50 4.78
C ARG A 64 24.95 1.49 3.80
N PHE A 65 24.11 2.39 3.28
CA PHE A 65 24.55 3.48 2.42
C PHE A 65 25.53 4.39 3.16
N TYR A 66 25.20 4.83 4.37
CA TYR A 66 26.09 5.64 5.18
C TYR A 66 27.42 4.94 5.49
N GLU A 67 27.37 3.66 5.89
CA GLU A 67 28.57 2.86 6.17
C GLU A 67 29.54 2.76 4.98
N GLU A 68 28.99 2.64 3.76
CA GLU A 68 29.79 2.55 2.53
C GLU A 68 30.34 3.93 2.08
N PHE A 69 29.56 5.00 2.24
CA PHE A 69 29.86 6.32 1.69
C PHE A 69 30.46 7.32 2.67
N ASN A 70 30.58 7.01 3.97
CA ASN A 70 31.26 7.87 4.97
C ASN A 70 32.80 7.94 4.77
N ARG A 71 33.30 7.77 3.54
CA ARG A 71 34.73 7.71 3.17
C ARG A 71 35.12 8.75 2.12
N SER A 72 34.36 9.85 2.00
CA SER A 72 34.58 10.92 1.00
C SER A 72 34.56 10.40 -0.45
N PRO A 73 33.36 10.08 -0.99
CA PRO A 73 33.22 9.55 -2.34
C PRO A 73 33.60 10.59 -3.40
N ASP A 74 34.09 10.14 -4.56
CA ASP A 74 34.36 11.00 -5.72
C ASP A 74 33.06 11.69 -6.20
N PRO A 75 32.95 13.02 -6.07
CA PRO A 75 31.74 13.76 -6.44
C PRO A 75 31.36 13.65 -7.92
N MET A 76 32.35 13.45 -8.81
CA MET A 76 32.10 13.37 -10.27
C MET A 76 31.46 12.05 -10.67
N ARG A 77 31.58 11.01 -9.85
CA ARG A 77 31.06 9.66 -10.12
C ARG A 77 29.96 9.24 -9.18
N LEU A 78 29.58 10.10 -8.24
CA LEU A 78 28.69 9.79 -7.13
C LEU A 78 27.37 9.15 -7.60
N ASP A 79 26.72 9.71 -8.62
CA ASP A 79 25.46 9.20 -9.14
C ASP A 79 25.56 7.74 -9.63
N GLN A 80 26.66 7.40 -10.31
CA GLN A 80 26.91 6.04 -10.79
C GLN A 80 27.19 5.08 -9.64
N ILE A 81 27.91 5.54 -8.61
CA ILE A 81 28.22 4.76 -7.42
C ILE A 81 26.93 4.49 -6.63
N ILE A 82 26.05 5.49 -6.44
CA ILE A 82 24.75 5.35 -5.78
C ILE A 82 23.87 4.34 -6.53
N ARG A 83 23.77 4.45 -7.86
CA ARG A 83 23.00 3.50 -8.69
C ARG A 83 23.55 2.08 -8.60
N THR A 84 24.87 1.92 -8.60
CA THR A 84 25.52 0.61 -8.50
C THR A 84 25.31 0.00 -7.12
N PHE A 85 25.46 0.78 -6.06
CA PHE A 85 25.15 0.36 -4.69
C PHE A 85 23.69 -0.08 -4.57
N THR A 86 22.76 0.74 -5.06
CA THR A 86 21.32 0.45 -5.01
C THR A 86 20.99 -0.84 -5.73
N ARG A 87 21.53 -1.04 -6.94
CA ARG A 87 21.33 -2.28 -7.71
C ARG A 87 21.88 -3.52 -6.98
N ARG A 88 23.05 -3.41 -6.35
CA ARG A 88 23.63 -4.51 -5.55
C ARG A 88 22.75 -4.82 -4.35
N PHE A 89 22.29 -3.80 -3.62
CA PHE A 89 21.41 -3.99 -2.47
C PHE A 89 20.06 -4.59 -2.89
N SER A 90 19.42 -4.03 -3.92
CA SER A 90 18.12 -4.51 -4.42
C SER A 90 18.18 -5.93 -4.95
N GLY A 91 19.32 -6.36 -5.52
CA GLY A 91 19.55 -7.72 -5.98
C GLY A 91 19.57 -8.77 -4.87
N THR A 92 19.61 -8.36 -3.59
CA THR A 92 19.51 -9.25 -2.43
C THR A 92 18.09 -9.36 -1.86
N LEU A 93 17.13 -8.68 -2.47
CA LEU A 93 15.75 -8.56 -1.98
C LEU A 93 14.79 -9.39 -2.84
N GLY A 94 13.62 -9.72 -2.27
CA GLY A 94 12.48 -10.18 -3.05
C GLY A 94 11.96 -9.11 -4.00
N GLU A 95 11.15 -9.51 -4.98
CA GLU A 95 10.65 -8.61 -6.03
C GLU A 95 9.86 -7.43 -5.45
N LYS A 96 8.99 -7.67 -4.46
CA LYS A 96 8.16 -6.64 -3.81
C LYS A 96 9.03 -5.62 -3.09
N GLU A 97 9.97 -6.07 -2.25
CA GLU A 97 10.90 -5.20 -1.53
C GLU A 97 11.81 -4.41 -2.49
N SER A 98 12.28 -5.05 -3.56
CA SER A 98 13.08 -4.39 -4.60
C SER A 98 12.31 -3.26 -5.28
N LYS A 99 11.03 -3.48 -5.65
CA LYS A 99 10.17 -2.43 -6.23
C LYS A 99 10.01 -1.24 -5.27
N ILE A 100 9.77 -1.48 -3.98
CA ILE A 100 9.64 -0.44 -2.94
C ILE A 100 10.93 0.36 -2.81
N LEU A 101 12.07 -0.33 -2.67
CA LEU A 101 13.37 0.32 -2.52
C LEU A 101 13.71 1.18 -3.74
N ASN A 102 13.51 0.67 -4.95
CA ASN A 102 13.82 1.40 -6.16
C ASN A 102 12.95 2.66 -6.32
N SER A 103 11.65 2.56 -5.98
CA SER A 103 10.75 3.73 -5.96
C SER A 103 11.21 4.78 -4.95
N PHE A 104 11.62 4.35 -3.75
CA PHE A 104 12.18 5.23 -2.74
C PHE A 104 13.42 5.97 -3.25
N VAL A 105 14.42 5.23 -3.76
CA VAL A 105 15.69 5.80 -4.20
C VAL A 105 15.49 6.75 -5.37
N GLU A 106 14.64 6.40 -6.33
CA GLU A 106 14.32 7.26 -7.47
C GLU A 106 13.72 8.60 -7.03
N ARG A 107 12.77 8.55 -6.07
CA ARG A 107 12.06 9.74 -5.58
C ARG A 107 12.87 10.61 -4.62
N ASN A 108 13.91 10.06 -4.01
CA ASN A 108 14.75 10.74 -3.01
C ASN A 108 16.21 10.78 -3.44
N PHE A 109 16.47 10.68 -4.75
CA PHE A 109 17.83 10.51 -5.27
C PHE A 109 18.72 11.70 -4.89
N MET A 110 18.18 12.91 -4.93
CA MET A 110 18.93 14.13 -4.60
C MET A 110 19.27 14.21 -3.11
N GLU A 111 18.34 13.83 -2.24
CA GLU A 111 18.54 13.77 -0.79
C GLU A 111 19.59 12.70 -0.44
N ILE A 112 19.50 11.51 -1.06
CA ILE A 112 20.51 10.45 -0.92
C ILE A 112 21.88 10.95 -1.40
N ARG A 113 21.94 11.64 -2.54
CA ARG A 113 23.16 12.22 -3.08
C ARG A 113 23.77 13.28 -2.15
N ASN A 114 22.94 14.21 -1.66
CA ASN A 114 23.36 15.25 -0.72
C ASN A 114 23.87 14.65 0.59
N THR A 115 23.24 13.57 1.04
CA THR A 115 23.65 12.84 2.24
C THR A 115 25.03 12.18 2.09
N ALA A 116 25.38 11.72 0.87
CA ALA A 116 26.72 11.17 0.60
C ALA A 116 27.82 12.24 0.49
N LEU A 117 27.46 13.48 0.15
CA LEU A 117 28.38 14.63 0.12
C LEU A 117 28.47 15.33 1.48
N GLY A 118 27.40 15.25 2.27
CA GLY A 118 27.32 15.76 3.63
C GLY A 118 28.01 14.85 4.64
N GLY A 119 27.93 15.23 5.91
CA GLY A 119 28.44 14.46 7.03
C GLY A 119 27.33 13.73 7.80
N GLU A 120 27.69 13.32 9.02
CA GLU A 120 26.79 12.62 9.94
C GLU A 120 25.51 13.40 10.23
N ARG A 121 25.57 14.73 10.26
CA ARG A 121 24.43 15.61 10.52
C ARG A 121 23.40 15.52 9.40
N GLU A 122 23.81 15.71 8.15
CA GLU A 122 22.93 15.66 6.98
C GLU A 122 22.28 14.28 6.85
N PHE A 123 23.05 13.21 7.12
CA PHE A 123 22.50 11.86 7.20
C PHE A 123 21.47 11.71 8.32
N GLY A 124 21.79 12.23 9.52
CA GLY A 124 20.89 12.21 10.67
C GLY A 124 19.57 12.94 10.40
N ASP A 125 19.63 14.09 9.73
CA ASP A 125 18.46 14.90 9.35
C ASP A 125 17.59 14.16 8.33
N PHE A 126 18.18 13.64 7.26
CA PHE A 126 17.44 12.89 6.24
C PHE A 126 16.82 11.61 6.82
N ARG A 127 17.58 10.85 7.61
CA ARG A 127 17.07 9.65 8.28
C ARG A 127 15.88 9.96 9.21
N ARG A 128 15.93 11.08 9.95
CA ARG A 128 14.80 11.53 10.79
C ARG A 128 13.57 11.87 9.95
N ALA A 129 13.75 12.64 8.87
CA ALA A 129 12.65 12.97 7.96
C ALA A 129 11.96 11.70 7.41
N ILE A 130 12.72 10.66 7.08
CA ILE A 130 12.16 9.38 6.65
C ILE A 130 11.37 8.67 7.76
N ILE A 131 11.88 8.66 8.99
CA ILE A 131 11.16 8.10 10.15
C ILE A 131 9.84 8.84 10.37
N ASP A 132 9.88 10.17 10.34
CA ASP A 132 8.73 11.03 10.56
C ASP A 132 7.68 10.84 9.45
N ALA A 133 8.09 10.68 8.19
CA ALA A 133 7.18 10.38 7.08
C ALA A 133 6.43 9.06 7.30
N PHE A 134 7.12 7.99 7.69
CA PHE A 134 6.48 6.70 7.99
C PHE A 134 5.57 6.76 9.21
N MET A 135 6.00 7.44 10.28
CA MET A 135 5.17 7.63 11.46
C MET A 135 3.93 8.46 11.14
N GLY A 136 4.06 9.52 10.34
CA GLY A 136 2.95 10.31 9.84
C GLY A 136 1.95 9.47 9.03
N ALA A 137 2.43 8.61 8.14
CA ALA A 137 1.59 7.70 7.37
C ALA A 137 0.83 6.70 8.26
N ILE A 138 1.51 6.06 9.21
CA ILE A 138 0.90 5.11 10.16
C ILE A 138 -0.14 5.82 11.02
N ASN A 139 0.22 6.95 11.62
CA ASN A 139 -0.68 7.73 12.48
C ASN A 139 -1.90 8.23 11.69
N SER A 140 -1.74 8.57 10.40
CA SER A 140 -2.87 8.95 9.56
C SER A 140 -3.82 7.79 9.31
N ILE A 141 -3.32 6.57 9.04
CA ILE A 141 -4.19 5.41 8.89
C ILE A 141 -4.89 5.09 10.20
N ASP A 142 -4.17 5.15 11.32
CA ASP A 142 -4.78 4.91 12.62
C ASP A 142 -5.93 5.89 12.84
N ARG A 143 -5.71 7.18 12.58
CA ARG A 143 -6.71 8.24 12.72
C ARG A 143 -7.88 8.12 11.75
N ASP A 144 -7.64 7.73 10.51
CA ASP A 144 -8.66 7.78 9.46
C ASP A 144 -9.47 6.47 9.37
N CYS A 145 -8.89 5.33 9.79
CA CYS A 145 -9.47 3.98 9.69
C CYS A 145 -9.88 3.42 11.06
N TYR A 146 -11.09 3.78 11.52
CA TYR A 146 -11.64 3.30 12.79
C TYR A 146 -12.94 2.53 12.60
N SER A 147 -13.25 1.68 13.59
CA SER A 147 -14.52 0.96 13.63
C SER A 147 -15.65 1.86 14.15
N ASP A 148 -15.95 2.90 13.37
CA ASP A 148 -17.03 3.87 13.59
C ASP A 148 -17.68 4.20 12.23
N PRO A 149 -19.00 4.07 12.08
CA PRO A 149 -19.72 4.48 10.86
C PRO A 149 -19.53 5.95 10.45
N LYS A 150 -19.09 6.82 11.37
CA LYS A 150 -18.79 8.24 11.12
C LYS A 150 -17.31 8.51 10.79
N ALA A 151 -16.46 7.48 10.81
CA ALA A 151 -15.06 7.63 10.46
C ALA A 151 -14.90 8.04 8.98
N VAL A 152 -13.75 8.66 8.67
CA VAL A 152 -13.36 8.97 7.29
C VAL A 152 -13.33 7.70 6.44
N ILE A 153 -12.84 6.61 7.02
CA ILE A 153 -12.89 5.25 6.48
C ILE A 153 -13.43 4.33 7.58
N CYS A 154 -14.65 3.82 7.40
CA CYS A 154 -15.28 2.89 8.33
C CYS A 154 -14.62 1.51 8.23
N ARG A 155 -13.96 1.08 9.32
CA ARG A 155 -13.29 -0.23 9.42
C ARG A 155 -14.19 -1.28 10.07
N TYR A 156 -14.39 -2.40 9.40
CA TYR A 156 -15.17 -3.52 9.93
C TYR A 156 -14.23 -4.58 10.50
N ASP A 157 -14.43 -4.89 11.79
CA ASP A 157 -13.54 -5.75 12.58
C ASP A 157 -14.04 -7.19 12.71
N ASP A 158 -15.24 -7.47 12.19
CA ASP A 158 -15.99 -8.70 12.35
C ASP A 158 -16.07 -9.55 11.07
N CYS A 159 -15.33 -9.15 10.03
CA CYS A 159 -15.14 -9.97 8.83
C CYS A 159 -14.63 -11.38 9.23
N PRO A 160 -15.31 -12.45 8.78
CA PRO A 160 -14.89 -13.81 9.05
C PRO A 160 -13.42 -14.09 8.65
N PRO A 161 -12.68 -14.90 9.43
CA PRO A 161 -11.37 -15.36 9.01
C PRO A 161 -11.46 -16.26 7.77
N ASP A 162 -12.60 -16.93 7.59
CA ASP A 162 -12.93 -17.82 6.49
C ASP A 162 -14.42 -17.68 6.11
N TYR A 163 -14.73 -17.73 4.81
CA TYR A 163 -16.08 -17.56 4.28
C TYR A 163 -16.79 -18.85 3.87
N ARG A 164 -16.15 -20.02 3.96
CA ARG A 164 -16.74 -21.32 3.59
C ARG A 164 -18.05 -21.64 4.31
N ASN A 165 -18.27 -21.10 5.50
CA ASN A 165 -19.49 -21.33 6.29
C ASN A 165 -20.66 -20.40 5.94
N CYS A 166 -20.42 -19.29 5.22
CA CYS A 166 -21.46 -18.30 4.93
C CYS A 166 -21.62 -17.98 3.43
N TYR A 167 -20.58 -18.20 2.62
CA TYR A 167 -20.53 -17.96 1.18
C TYR A 167 -19.70 -19.04 0.47
N ALA A 168 -20.05 -20.31 0.71
CA ALA A 168 -19.30 -21.48 0.24
C ALA A 168 -19.11 -21.48 -1.28
N ASP A 169 -20.16 -21.13 -2.02
CA ASP A 169 -20.15 -21.14 -3.48
C ASP A 169 -19.30 -20.00 -4.03
N GLU A 170 -19.47 -18.78 -3.51
CA GLU A 170 -18.72 -17.61 -3.95
C GLU A 170 -17.23 -17.75 -3.67
N ILE A 171 -16.83 -18.15 -2.45
CA ILE A 171 -15.41 -18.31 -2.13
C ILE A 171 -14.76 -19.41 -2.98
N THR A 172 -15.44 -20.53 -3.21
CA THR A 172 -14.91 -21.62 -4.04
C THR A 172 -14.70 -21.18 -5.49
N ARG A 173 -15.60 -20.37 -6.03
CA ARG A 173 -15.47 -19.81 -7.38
C ARG A 173 -14.36 -18.76 -7.45
N LEU A 174 -14.26 -17.86 -6.47
CA LEU A 174 -13.21 -16.84 -6.44
C LEU A 174 -11.81 -17.43 -6.30
N ILE A 175 -11.63 -18.49 -5.50
CA ILE A 175 -10.33 -19.18 -5.37
C ILE A 175 -9.82 -19.61 -6.76
N LYS A 176 -10.70 -20.10 -7.63
CA LYS A 176 -10.34 -20.54 -8.99
C LYS A 176 -9.98 -19.37 -9.91
N VAL A 177 -10.64 -18.22 -9.73
CA VAL A 177 -10.49 -17.04 -10.60
C VAL A 177 -9.29 -16.19 -10.21
N VAL A 178 -9.19 -15.82 -8.92
CA VAL A 178 -8.14 -14.93 -8.40
C VAL A 178 -6.83 -15.68 -8.18
N ASN A 179 -6.92 -16.95 -7.74
CA ASN A 179 -5.78 -17.83 -7.46
C ASN A 179 -4.68 -17.18 -6.57
N TYR A 180 -5.09 -16.29 -5.66
CA TYR A 180 -4.24 -15.70 -4.64
C TYR A 180 -5.08 -15.50 -3.37
N GLU A 181 -4.80 -16.30 -2.35
CA GLU A 181 -5.68 -16.46 -1.19
C GLU A 181 -5.97 -15.16 -0.45
N ASN A 182 -4.96 -14.31 -0.25
CA ASN A 182 -5.14 -13.03 0.44
C ASN A 182 -6.11 -12.11 -0.31
N ASP A 183 -5.98 -12.02 -1.63
CA ASP A 183 -6.84 -11.16 -2.46
C ASP A 183 -8.27 -11.70 -2.50
N VAL A 184 -8.45 -13.03 -2.51
CA VAL A 184 -9.77 -13.66 -2.37
C VAL A 184 -10.44 -13.19 -1.08
N PHE A 185 -9.73 -13.23 0.05
CA PHE A 185 -10.31 -12.82 1.32
C PHE A 185 -10.63 -11.33 1.37
N VAL A 186 -9.79 -10.46 0.81
CA VAL A 186 -10.06 -9.02 0.76
C VAL A 186 -11.29 -8.71 -0.11
N VAL A 187 -11.43 -9.38 -1.25
CA VAL A 187 -12.62 -9.26 -2.10
C VAL A 187 -13.86 -9.79 -1.35
N MET A 188 -13.76 -10.91 -0.64
CA MET A 188 -14.86 -11.46 0.15
C MET A 188 -15.25 -10.57 1.34
N ASP A 189 -14.30 -9.89 1.98
CA ASP A 189 -14.57 -8.89 3.02
C ASP A 189 -15.50 -7.80 2.48
N SER A 190 -15.26 -7.31 1.26
CA SER A 190 -16.12 -6.32 0.62
C SER A 190 -17.54 -6.83 0.39
N TYR A 191 -17.69 -8.10 -0.02
CA TYR A 191 -18.98 -8.73 -0.23
C TYR A 191 -19.74 -8.99 1.07
N PHE A 192 -19.04 -9.41 2.12
CA PHE A 192 -19.60 -9.56 3.45
C PHE A 192 -20.09 -8.22 4.00
N ILE A 193 -19.30 -7.16 3.91
CA ILE A 193 -19.68 -5.82 4.39
C ILE A 193 -20.88 -5.29 3.60
N LYS A 194 -20.86 -5.46 2.26
CA LYS A 194 -21.98 -5.14 1.38
C LYS A 194 -23.25 -5.84 1.87
N ASN A 195 -23.20 -7.16 2.09
CA ASN A 195 -24.36 -7.94 2.47
C ASN A 195 -24.79 -7.77 3.93
N LYS A 196 -23.90 -7.43 4.85
CA LYS A 196 -24.22 -7.30 6.28
C LYS A 196 -24.64 -5.89 6.66
N TYR A 197 -23.96 -4.88 6.16
CA TYR A 197 -24.06 -3.49 6.64
C TYR A 197 -24.66 -2.54 5.61
N ILE A 198 -24.16 -2.56 4.36
CA ILE A 198 -24.48 -1.52 3.38
C ILE A 198 -25.82 -1.80 2.68
N LYS A 199 -26.08 -3.07 2.34
CA LYS A 199 -27.31 -3.55 1.66
C LYS A 199 -27.58 -2.90 0.29
N ASP A 200 -26.55 -2.33 -0.32
CA ASP A 200 -26.57 -1.74 -1.66
C ASP A 200 -25.29 -2.13 -2.41
N ASN A 201 -25.15 -1.70 -3.65
CA ASN A 201 -23.99 -1.91 -4.49
C ASN A 201 -22.75 -1.23 -3.88
N VAL A 202 -21.64 -1.97 -3.85
CA VAL A 202 -20.36 -1.50 -3.33
C VAL A 202 -19.33 -1.48 -4.43
N CYS A 203 -18.58 -0.39 -4.53
CA CYS A 203 -17.44 -0.31 -5.42
C CYS A 203 -16.16 -0.77 -4.70
N PHE A 204 -15.58 -1.89 -5.13
CA PHE A 204 -14.28 -2.35 -4.68
C PHE A 204 -13.18 -1.57 -5.41
N VAL A 205 -12.41 -0.77 -4.68
CA VAL A 205 -11.38 0.10 -5.24
C VAL A 205 -10.00 -0.48 -4.97
N THR A 206 -9.27 -0.77 -6.05
CA THR A 206 -7.94 -1.39 -6.00
C THR A 206 -7.08 -0.93 -7.17
N THR A 207 -5.77 -1.09 -7.01
CA THR A 207 -4.79 -0.94 -8.09
C THR A 207 -4.11 -2.26 -8.46
N ASP A 208 -4.55 -3.38 -7.90
CA ASP A 208 -4.02 -4.71 -8.21
C ASP A 208 -4.39 -5.12 -9.64
N HIS A 209 -3.41 -5.09 -10.54
CA HIS A 209 -3.56 -5.52 -11.93
C HIS A 209 -3.34 -7.02 -12.14
N GLU A 210 -2.72 -7.71 -11.18
CA GLU A 210 -2.25 -9.07 -11.37
C GLU A 210 -3.36 -10.07 -11.11
N HIS A 211 -4.12 -9.90 -10.04
CA HIS A 211 -5.13 -10.86 -9.58
C HIS A 211 -6.56 -10.29 -9.60
N ILE A 212 -6.76 -9.00 -9.31
CA ILE A 212 -8.12 -8.43 -9.16
C ILE A 212 -8.59 -7.75 -10.44
N LEU A 213 -7.93 -6.68 -10.91
CA LEU A 213 -8.40 -5.92 -12.08
C LEU A 213 -8.38 -6.76 -13.36
N LYS A 214 -7.42 -7.67 -13.50
CA LYS A 214 -7.36 -8.62 -14.62
C LYS A 214 -8.59 -9.53 -14.69
N ASN A 215 -9.08 -9.95 -13.53
CA ASN A 215 -10.22 -10.88 -13.40
C ASN A 215 -11.53 -10.16 -13.07
N LYS A 216 -11.60 -8.84 -13.28
CA LYS A 216 -12.71 -7.98 -12.88
C LYS A 216 -14.07 -8.54 -13.27
N ALA A 217 -14.28 -8.85 -14.54
CA ALA A 217 -15.60 -9.26 -15.05
C ALA A 217 -16.09 -10.57 -14.40
N GLU A 218 -15.16 -11.51 -14.17
CA GLU A 218 -15.48 -12.78 -13.52
C GLU A 218 -15.81 -12.58 -12.04
N ILE A 219 -15.04 -11.76 -11.33
CA ILE A 219 -15.30 -11.43 -9.92
C ILE A 219 -16.66 -10.75 -9.76
N GLU A 220 -16.96 -9.73 -10.58
CA GLU A 220 -18.26 -9.03 -10.57
C GLU A 220 -19.43 -9.97 -10.91
N SER A 221 -19.20 -11.00 -11.74
CA SER A 221 -20.21 -12.02 -12.05
C SER A 221 -20.47 -13.00 -10.89
N ILE A 222 -19.44 -13.26 -10.06
CA ILE A 222 -19.55 -14.14 -8.89
C ILE A 222 -20.24 -13.39 -7.74
N LEU A 223 -19.87 -12.11 -7.55
CA LEU A 223 -20.28 -11.31 -6.39
C LEU A 223 -21.28 -10.24 -6.80
N THR A 224 -22.56 -10.62 -6.82
CA THR A 224 -23.63 -9.70 -7.22
C THR A 224 -23.63 -8.43 -6.36
N GLY A 225 -23.55 -7.28 -7.02
CA GLY A 225 -23.53 -5.95 -6.39
C GLY A 225 -22.15 -5.51 -5.89
N ILE A 226 -21.07 -6.22 -6.24
CA ILE A 226 -19.69 -5.71 -6.14
C ILE A 226 -19.25 -5.24 -7.51
N PHE A 227 -18.68 -4.03 -7.56
CA PHE A 227 -18.15 -3.41 -8.78
C PHE A 227 -16.68 -3.02 -8.58
N ILE A 228 -15.78 -3.51 -9.41
CA ILE A 228 -14.35 -3.26 -9.28
C ILE A 228 -13.96 -2.01 -10.07
N MET A 229 -13.22 -1.12 -9.42
CA MET A 229 -12.72 0.12 -10.01
C MET A 229 -11.25 0.35 -9.67
N LYS A 230 -10.52 0.89 -10.64
CA LYS A 230 -9.20 1.49 -10.41
C LYS A 230 -9.36 2.99 -10.18
N PRO A 231 -8.68 3.60 -9.18
CA PRO A 231 -8.63 5.04 -9.05
C PRO A 231 -7.96 5.64 -10.31
N LYS A 232 -8.57 6.71 -10.85
CA LYS A 232 -8.05 7.44 -12.01
C LYS A 232 -7.02 8.46 -11.57
#